data_AF-A0A060YMH4-F1
#
_entry.id   AF-A0A060YMH4-F1
#
_cell.length_a   1.000
_cell.length_b   1.000
_cell.length_c   1.000
_cell.angle_alpha   90.00
_cell.angle_beta   90.00
_cell.angle_gamma   90.00
#
_symmetry.space_group_name_H-M   'P 1'
#
loop_
_entity.id
_entity.type
_entity.pdbx_description
1 polymer ?
#
loop_
_entity_poly.entity_id
_entity_poly.type
_entity_poly.pdbx_seq_one_letter_code
_entity_poly.pdbx_strand_id
1 'polypeptide(L)'
;MERIRVYLENLKQGLQIDVLREVGRQYPVFCFLLVFMLSSTILLNRYLHILMVFWSFLAGVITFYCSLGTESLLPNILFTMKPKNKQQEQQELFPLGHSCAVCGKVKCKRHRPTLLLENYQPWLDLKVYSKVDASMSELLELVLENFVYPWYRDITDDEACVDELRMTFRFFASVLVRRAQKVDVPSLISGKMMKAAMKHVEIIAKAKQKVKNTEGLQQAALDEYGPDLHVALRSRREELLYLRKVTEMLFSYLMPPKATDCRSLALLMREVMVGSVFLPTLDFMADPDTVNHMVLIFVDDSPPELAMDPPSALVPFLQKYADPRTKKTSVLKLELKEIREQQDLLFRFMNFLKQEGAVQVLQFCLTV
;
A
#
# COMPACT_ATOMS: atom_id res chain seq x y z
N MET A 1 -12.38 39.21 56.06
CA MET A 1 -11.85 39.28 54.68
C MET A 1 -11.44 37.89 54.16
N GLU A 2 -10.69 37.10 54.93
CA GLU A 2 -10.22 35.76 54.52
C GLU A 2 -11.32 34.69 54.38
N ARG A 3 -12.28 34.62 55.31
CA ARG A 3 -13.41 33.67 55.20
C ARG A 3 -14.27 33.89 53.96
N ILE A 4 -14.43 35.13 53.51
CA ILE A 4 -15.20 35.45 52.30
C ILE A 4 -14.44 34.98 51.05
N ARG A 5 -13.11 35.11 51.04
CA ARG A 5 -12.26 34.67 49.93
C ARG A 5 -12.26 33.14 49.78
N VAL A 6 -12.14 32.41 50.89
CA VAL A 6 -12.20 30.93 50.90
C VAL A 6 -13.59 30.43 50.49
N TYR A 7 -14.65 31.13 50.91
CA TYR A 7 -16.01 30.78 50.49
C TYR A 7 -16.21 31.04 48.99
N LEU A 8 -15.68 32.14 48.45
CA LEU A 8 -15.73 32.45 47.01
C LEU A 8 -14.92 31.46 46.18
N GLU A 9 -13.75 31.01 46.65
CA GLU A 9 -12.93 30.01 45.98
C GLU A 9 -13.61 28.63 45.97
N ASN A 10 -14.22 28.22 47.08
CA ASN A 10 -15.02 26.99 47.13
C ASN A 10 -16.26 27.07 46.24
N LEU A 11 -16.90 28.24 46.14
CA LEU A 11 -18.04 28.44 45.23
C LEU A 11 -17.60 28.44 43.76
N LYS A 12 -16.42 29.00 43.46
CA LYS A 12 -15.81 28.99 42.13
C LYS A 12 -15.38 27.58 41.69
N GLN A 13 -14.84 26.78 42.60
CA GLN A 13 -14.49 25.38 42.36
C GLN A 13 -15.74 24.49 42.26
N GLY A 14 -16.76 24.72 43.10
CA GLY A 14 -18.02 23.97 43.07
C GLY A 14 -18.86 24.20 41.83
N LEU A 15 -18.76 25.38 41.21
CA LEU A 15 -19.53 25.75 40.01
C LEU A 15 -18.77 25.52 38.68
N GLN A 16 -17.60 24.87 38.71
CA GLN A 16 -16.74 24.58 37.55
C GLN A 16 -16.58 25.75 36.56
N ILE A 17 -16.43 26.98 37.08
CA ILE A 17 -16.43 28.21 36.26
C ILE A 17 -15.25 28.24 35.29
N ASP A 18 -14.10 27.68 35.68
CA ASP A 18 -12.92 27.63 34.81
C ASP A 18 -13.11 26.63 33.65
N VAL A 19 -13.90 25.56 33.82
CA VAL A 19 -14.28 24.62 32.73
C VAL A 19 -15.25 25.29 31.76
N LEU A 20 -16.25 26.00 32.28
CA LEU A 20 -17.21 26.72 31.44
C LEU A 20 -16.53 27.81 30.59
N ARG A 21 -15.51 28.45 31.15
CA ARG A 21 -14.69 29.47 30.47
C ARG A 21 -13.82 28.87 29.37
N GLU A 22 -13.26 27.69 29.61
CA GLU A 22 -12.47 26.95 28.63
C GLU A 22 -13.34 26.46 27.46
N VAL A 23 -14.52 25.92 27.76
CA VAL A 23 -15.53 25.50 26.76
C VAL A 23 -16.02 26.67 25.91
N GLY A 24 -16.28 27.83 26.53
CA GLY A 24 -16.67 29.05 25.81
C GLY A 24 -15.58 29.59 24.89
N ARG A 25 -14.31 29.36 25.21
CA ARG A 25 -13.18 29.72 24.35
C ARG A 25 -13.01 28.78 23.17
N GLN A 26 -13.26 27.49 23.38
CA GLN A 26 -13.04 26.44 22.38
C GLN A 26 -14.21 26.31 21.39
N TYR A 27 -15.43 26.70 21.77
CA TYR A 27 -16.63 26.65 20.93
C TYR A 27 -17.50 27.92 21.02
N PRO A 28 -16.99 29.09 20.57
CA PRO A 28 -17.67 30.38 20.74
C PRO A 28 -19.03 30.45 20.04
N VAL A 29 -19.18 29.78 18.90
CA VAL A 29 -20.44 29.73 18.13
C VAL A 29 -21.52 28.96 18.88
N PHE A 30 -21.16 27.85 19.54
CA PHE A 30 -22.11 27.02 20.29
C PHE A 30 -22.62 27.75 21.54
N CYS A 31 -21.73 28.45 22.25
CA CYS A 31 -22.12 29.28 23.39
C CYS A 31 -23.00 30.46 22.99
N PHE A 32 -22.71 31.13 21.87
CA PHE A 32 -23.54 32.23 21.37
C PHE A 32 -24.94 31.76 20.98
N LEU A 33 -25.04 30.61 20.30
CA LEU A 33 -26.31 29.98 19.98
C LEU A 33 -27.09 29.64 21.26
N LEU A 34 -26.48 28.98 22.25
CA LEU A 34 -27.15 28.64 23.52
C LEU A 34 -27.70 29.86 24.27
N VAL A 35 -26.97 30.97 24.28
CA VAL A 35 -27.43 32.21 24.93
C VAL A 35 -28.57 32.85 24.14
N PHE A 36 -28.48 32.90 22.81
CA PHE A 36 -29.57 33.38 21.95
C PHE A 36 -30.83 32.52 22.13
N MET A 37 -30.65 31.21 22.26
CA MET A 37 -31.69 30.22 22.50
C MET A 37 -32.39 30.41 23.85
N LEU A 38 -31.64 30.62 24.93
CA LEU A 38 -32.21 30.93 26.25
C LEU A 38 -32.96 32.27 26.24
N SER A 39 -32.40 33.29 25.59
CA SER A 39 -33.03 34.61 25.47
C SER A 39 -34.36 34.54 24.70
N SER A 40 -34.37 33.84 23.55
CA SER A 40 -35.58 33.64 22.74
C SER A 40 -36.68 32.88 23.51
N THR A 41 -36.29 31.90 24.32
CA THR A 41 -37.23 31.11 25.16
C THR A 41 -37.92 31.96 26.22
N ILE A 42 -37.20 32.94 26.79
CA ILE A 42 -37.74 33.88 27.78
C ILE A 42 -38.63 34.94 27.12
N LEU A 43 -38.24 35.44 25.94
CA LEU A 43 -39.01 36.45 25.19
C LEU A 43 -40.31 35.90 24.60
N LEU A 44 -40.35 34.63 24.18
CA LEU A 44 -41.51 33.97 23.57
C LEU A 44 -42.27 33.06 24.54
N ASN A 45 -42.33 33.40 25.82
CA ASN A 45 -42.98 32.61 26.90
C ASN A 45 -44.46 32.26 26.61
N ARG A 46 -45.14 33.00 25.71
CA ARG A 46 -46.52 32.70 25.28
C ARG A 46 -46.63 31.55 24.27
N TYR A 47 -45.54 31.18 23.59
CA TYR A 47 -45.50 30.18 22.52
C TYR A 47 -44.61 28.96 22.87
N LEU A 48 -44.43 28.68 24.16
CA LEU A 48 -43.56 27.62 24.68
C LEU A 48 -43.77 26.25 24.00
N HIS A 49 -45.03 25.86 23.73
CA HIS A 49 -45.33 24.58 23.10
C HIS A 49 -44.77 24.45 21.68
N ILE A 50 -44.82 25.51 20.88
CA ILE A 50 -44.28 25.51 19.51
C ILE A 50 -42.75 25.47 19.56
N LEU A 51 -42.16 26.21 20.49
CA LEU A 51 -40.73 26.24 20.72
C LEU A 51 -40.22 24.83 21.13
N MET A 52 -40.90 24.15 22.06
CA MET A 52 -40.56 22.79 22.52
C MET A 52 -40.53 21.75 21.39
N VAL A 53 -41.44 21.83 20.42
CA VAL A 53 -41.45 20.93 19.26
C VAL A 53 -40.25 21.20 18.34
N PHE A 54 -39.90 22.48 18.14
CA PHE A 54 -38.70 22.84 17.40
C PHE A 54 -37.42 22.35 18.13
N TRP A 55 -37.39 22.46 19.46
CA TRP A 55 -36.27 21.99 20.28
C TRP A 55 -36.07 20.49 20.25
N SER A 56 -37.14 19.70 20.31
CA SER A 56 -37.03 18.24 20.25
C SER A 56 -36.52 17.77 18.89
N PHE A 57 -36.95 18.44 17.81
CA PHE A 57 -36.45 18.18 16.46
C PHE A 57 -34.96 18.54 16.32
N LEU A 58 -34.55 19.73 16.76
CA LEU A 58 -33.16 20.16 16.67
C LEU A 58 -32.23 19.29 17.53
N ALA A 59 -32.67 18.92 18.74
CA ALA A 59 -31.95 17.98 19.58
C ALA A 59 -31.80 16.61 18.91
N GLY A 60 -32.84 16.11 18.24
CA GLY A 60 -32.81 14.88 17.45
C GLY A 60 -31.83 14.93 16.27
N VAL A 61 -31.78 16.06 15.54
CA VAL A 61 -30.83 16.24 14.44
C VAL A 61 -29.38 16.30 14.96
N ILE A 62 -29.14 17.00 16.07
CA ILE A 62 -27.81 17.10 16.68
C ILE A 62 -27.36 15.73 17.21
N THR A 63 -28.22 14.97 17.90
CA THR A 63 -27.87 13.62 18.38
C THR A 63 -27.61 12.66 17.22
N PHE A 64 -28.41 12.72 16.15
CA PHE A 64 -28.17 11.96 14.93
C PHE A 64 -26.83 12.33 14.28
N TYR A 65 -26.52 13.63 14.16
CA TYR A 65 -25.28 14.10 13.57
C TYR A 65 -24.05 13.76 14.43
N CYS A 66 -24.16 13.81 15.76
CA CYS A 66 -23.09 13.37 16.66
C CYS A 66 -22.89 11.85 16.66
N SER A 67 -23.97 11.07 16.51
CA SER A 67 -23.92 9.61 16.49
C SER A 67 -23.42 9.04 15.15
N LEU A 68 -23.55 9.78 14.04
CA LEU A 68 -23.11 9.36 12.71
C LEU A 68 -21.92 10.17 12.19
N GLY A 69 -21.56 11.26 12.86
CA GLY A 69 -20.38 12.06 12.57
C GLY A 69 -19.12 11.26 12.89
N THR A 70 -18.33 11.00 11.85
CA THR A 70 -17.15 10.13 11.84
C THR A 70 -15.98 10.58 12.74
N GLU A 71 -16.14 11.66 13.50
CA GLU A 71 -15.06 12.36 14.22
C GLU A 71 -15.39 12.69 15.69
N SER A 72 -16.39 12.04 16.32
CA SER A 72 -16.69 12.31 17.74
C SER A 72 -16.03 11.28 18.69
N LEU A 73 -15.37 11.80 19.74
CA LEU A 73 -14.54 11.11 20.74
C LEU A 73 -15.29 10.13 21.67
N LEU A 74 -16.52 9.73 21.33
CA LEU A 74 -17.28 8.73 22.08
C LEU A 74 -17.16 7.37 21.37
N PRO A 75 -16.94 6.27 22.12
CA PRO A 75 -16.83 4.95 21.52
C PRO A 75 -18.15 4.61 20.81
N ASN A 76 -18.09 4.52 19.48
CA ASN A 76 -19.20 4.05 18.64
C ASN A 76 -19.68 2.68 19.14
N ILE A 77 -20.88 2.64 19.73
CA ILE A 77 -21.53 1.39 20.17
C ILE A 77 -22.09 0.60 18.98
N LEU A 78 -22.24 1.21 17.79
CA LEU A 78 -22.94 0.59 16.67
C LEU A 78 -22.09 0.20 15.45
N PHE A 79 -20.82 0.59 15.36
CA PHE A 79 -19.91 0.03 14.34
C PHE A 79 -18.46 0.04 14.83
N THR A 80 -17.99 -1.12 15.29
CA THR A 80 -16.57 -1.40 15.56
C THR A 80 -15.86 -1.78 14.27
N MET A 81 -15.85 -0.87 13.30
CA MET A 81 -14.91 -0.92 12.18
C MET A 81 -14.04 0.33 12.30
N LYS A 82 -13.13 0.33 13.29
CA LYS A 82 -12.01 1.26 13.24
C LYS A 82 -11.12 0.80 12.08
N PRO A 83 -10.95 1.58 10.99
CA PRO A 83 -9.79 1.39 10.15
C PRO A 83 -8.58 1.59 11.05
N LYS A 84 -7.83 0.51 11.31
CA LYS A 84 -6.56 0.61 12.00
C LYS A 84 -5.67 1.45 11.10
N ASN A 85 -5.48 2.72 11.44
CA ASN A 85 -4.71 3.65 10.64
C ASN A 85 -3.23 3.23 10.69
N LYS A 86 -2.86 2.29 9.81
CA LYS A 86 -1.51 1.75 9.63
C LYS A 86 -0.51 2.79 9.09
N GLN A 87 -0.95 4.02 8.86
CA GLN A 87 -0.11 5.07 8.27
C GLN A 87 1.03 5.53 9.19
N GLN A 88 0.96 5.32 10.51
CA GLN A 88 1.95 5.90 11.43
C GLN A 88 3.21 5.05 11.70
N GLU A 89 3.23 3.75 11.34
CA GLU A 89 4.36 2.85 11.67
C GLU A 89 5.16 2.34 10.47
N GLN A 90 4.75 2.60 9.22
CA GLN A 90 5.44 2.03 8.05
C GLN A 90 5.90 3.11 7.07
N GLN A 91 7.06 3.68 7.39
CA GLN A 91 7.87 4.57 6.54
C GLN A 91 7.80 4.14 5.07
N GLU A 92 7.53 5.09 4.17
CA GLU A 92 7.49 4.85 2.71
C GLU A 92 8.75 4.08 2.29
N LEU A 93 8.58 2.98 1.53
CA LEU A 93 9.71 2.09 1.21
C LEU A 93 10.70 2.71 0.22
N PHE A 94 10.36 3.89 -0.28
CA PHE A 94 11.14 4.73 -1.15
C PHE A 94 10.77 6.17 -0.82
N PRO A 95 11.26 6.75 0.29
CA PRO A 95 11.07 8.16 0.47
C PRO A 95 11.89 8.82 -0.64
N LEU A 96 11.21 9.39 -1.63
CA LEU A 96 11.80 10.41 -2.51
C LEU A 96 12.32 11.63 -1.71
N GLY A 97 12.16 11.63 -0.38
CA GLY A 97 12.70 12.59 0.56
C GLY A 97 13.95 12.10 1.28
N HIS A 98 15.09 12.69 0.93
CA HIS A 98 16.36 12.60 1.64
C HIS A 98 16.27 13.11 3.10
N SER A 99 15.71 12.34 4.03
CA SER A 99 15.84 12.66 5.46
C SER A 99 17.23 12.23 5.98
N CYS A 100 17.91 13.18 6.59
CA CYS A 100 19.22 13.00 7.21
C CYS A 100 19.10 12.13 8.46
N ALA A 101 19.68 10.93 8.51
CA ALA A 101 19.58 10.06 9.69
C ALA A 101 20.23 10.66 10.95
N VAL A 102 21.19 11.57 10.79
CA VAL A 102 21.86 12.26 11.91
C VAL A 102 20.99 13.38 12.50
N CYS A 103 20.07 13.94 11.71
CA CYS A 103 19.44 15.22 12.05
C CYS A 103 17.94 15.32 11.72
N GLY A 104 17.33 14.27 11.18
CA GLY A 104 15.89 14.15 10.89
C GLY A 104 15.35 15.05 9.78
N LYS A 105 16.14 16.00 9.25
CA LYS A 105 15.67 16.97 8.24
C LYS A 105 15.69 16.40 6.83
N VAL A 106 14.59 16.59 6.09
CA VAL A 106 14.33 16.10 4.71
C VAL A 106 15.17 16.81 3.63
N LYS A 107 15.94 17.85 4.00
CA LYS A 107 16.83 18.62 3.11
C LYS A 107 18.11 19.05 3.83
N CYS A 108 18.86 18.10 4.39
CA CYS A 108 20.15 18.42 5.00
C CYS A 108 21.25 18.58 3.93
N LYS A 109 21.89 19.75 3.88
CA LYS A 109 23.07 20.00 3.02
C LYS A 109 24.40 19.54 3.65
N ARG A 110 24.42 19.34 4.98
CA ARG A 110 25.65 19.06 5.77
C ARG A 110 25.95 17.56 5.93
N HIS A 111 24.91 16.74 6.07
CA HIS A 111 25.03 15.30 6.22
C HIS A 111 24.27 14.65 5.07
N ARG A 112 24.94 13.79 4.30
CA ARG A 112 24.27 12.96 3.31
C ARG A 112 23.36 11.96 4.02
N PRO A 113 22.24 11.55 3.38
CA PRO A 113 21.45 10.42 3.86
C PRO A 113 22.39 9.23 4.06
N THR A 114 22.28 8.59 5.23
CA THR A 114 22.93 7.30 5.50
C THR A 114 22.51 6.31 4.43
N LEU A 115 23.37 5.35 4.10
CA LEU A 115 23.04 4.16 3.32
C LEU A 115 21.61 3.69 3.67
N LEU A 116 20.64 3.99 2.80
CA LEU A 116 19.30 3.44 2.92
C LEU A 116 19.38 2.02 2.40
N LEU A 117 19.92 1.12 3.23
CA LEU A 117 20.07 -0.30 2.91
C LEU A 117 18.72 -0.91 2.48
N GLU A 118 17.62 -0.37 3.01
CA GLU A 118 16.24 -0.67 2.62
C GLU A 118 15.95 -0.43 1.13
N ASN A 119 16.58 0.55 0.49
CA ASN A 119 16.44 0.79 -0.96
C ASN A 119 17.10 -0.30 -1.80
N TYR A 120 18.08 -1.01 -1.24
CA TYR A 120 18.81 -2.09 -1.91
C TYR A 120 18.34 -3.49 -1.46
N GLN A 121 17.77 -3.58 -0.26
CA GLN A 121 17.36 -4.81 0.40
C GLN A 121 15.96 -4.66 1.01
N PRO A 122 14.91 -4.55 0.18
CA PRO A 122 13.53 -4.40 0.63
C PRO A 122 13.02 -5.61 1.42
N TRP A 123 13.71 -6.75 1.39
CA TRP A 123 13.36 -7.96 2.16
C TRP A 123 13.81 -7.92 3.63
N LEU A 124 14.60 -6.92 4.07
CA LEU A 124 14.99 -6.79 5.48
C LEU A 124 13.73 -6.73 6.36
N ASP A 125 13.71 -7.46 7.48
CA ASP A 125 12.56 -7.57 8.40
C ASP A 125 11.21 -8.02 7.78
N LEU A 126 11.20 -8.43 6.51
CA LEU A 126 10.00 -8.97 5.86
C LEU A 126 9.92 -10.48 6.16
N LYS A 127 9.07 -10.84 7.12
CA LYS A 127 8.81 -12.23 7.50
C LYS A 127 7.44 -12.67 7.02
N VAL A 128 7.37 -13.86 6.42
CA VAL A 128 6.15 -14.46 5.88
C VAL A 128 6.07 -15.91 6.36
N TYR A 129 4.87 -16.47 6.42
CA TYR A 129 4.65 -17.87 6.74
C TYR A 129 5.37 -18.80 5.75
N SER A 130 6.02 -19.85 6.25
CA SER A 130 6.85 -20.75 5.45
C SER A 130 6.12 -21.42 4.29
N LYS A 131 4.82 -21.72 4.43
CA LYS A 131 4.00 -22.27 3.34
C LYS A 131 3.84 -21.26 2.19
N VAL A 132 3.57 -20.00 2.52
CA VAL A 132 3.44 -18.92 1.52
C VAL A 132 4.79 -18.64 0.85
N ASP A 133 5.88 -18.63 1.62
CA ASP A 133 7.23 -18.48 1.08
C ASP A 133 7.59 -19.60 0.09
N ALA A 134 7.24 -20.85 0.42
CA ALA A 134 7.46 -22.00 -0.44
C ALA A 134 6.65 -21.90 -1.75
N SER A 135 5.35 -21.59 -1.67
CA SER A 135 4.50 -21.41 -2.86
C SER A 135 4.98 -20.26 -3.75
N MET A 136 5.42 -19.14 -3.15
CA MET A 136 5.98 -18.03 -3.92
C MET A 136 7.32 -18.41 -4.58
N SER A 137 8.16 -19.17 -3.88
CA SER A 137 9.42 -19.68 -4.45
C SER A 137 9.16 -20.62 -5.62
N GLU A 138 8.21 -21.53 -5.49
CA GLU A 138 7.80 -22.46 -6.56
C GLU A 138 7.27 -21.71 -7.78
N LEU A 139 6.39 -20.73 -7.59
CA LEU A 139 5.89 -19.88 -8.68
C LEU A 139 7.05 -19.22 -9.44
N LEU A 140 8.00 -18.61 -8.72
CA LEU A 140 9.11 -17.91 -9.36
C LEU A 140 10.11 -18.87 -10.03
N GLU A 141 10.29 -20.09 -9.51
CA GLU A 141 11.08 -21.12 -10.20
C GLU A 141 10.36 -21.58 -11.48
N LEU A 142 9.04 -21.79 -11.46
CA LEU A 142 8.26 -22.10 -12.67
C LEU A 142 8.36 -21.00 -13.73
N VAL A 143 8.43 -19.73 -13.31
CA VAL A 143 8.69 -18.61 -14.23
C VAL A 143 10.06 -18.76 -14.89
N LEU A 144 11.11 -19.08 -14.12
CA LEU A 144 12.44 -19.31 -14.68
C LEU A 144 12.46 -20.52 -15.62
N GLU A 145 11.85 -21.64 -15.23
CA GLU A 145 11.78 -22.88 -16.00
C GLU A 145 11.07 -22.73 -17.34
N ASN A 146 9.96 -21.99 -17.37
CA ASN A 146 9.16 -21.88 -18.59
C ASN A 146 9.58 -20.72 -19.49
N PHE A 147 10.18 -19.65 -18.94
CA PHE A 147 10.44 -18.42 -19.71
C PHE A 147 11.92 -18.04 -19.84
N VAL A 148 12.81 -18.56 -19.00
CA VAL A 148 14.25 -18.22 -19.04
C VAL A 148 15.07 -19.41 -19.51
N TYR A 149 14.98 -20.54 -18.81
CA TYR A 149 15.78 -21.73 -19.11
C TYR A 149 15.66 -22.29 -20.53
N PRO A 150 14.50 -22.24 -21.23
CA PRO A 150 14.36 -22.86 -22.55
C PRO A 150 15.29 -22.26 -23.60
N TRP A 151 15.55 -20.95 -23.56
CA TRP A 151 16.48 -20.29 -24.49
C TRP A 151 17.84 -20.02 -23.87
N TYR A 152 17.93 -19.90 -22.54
CA TYR A 152 19.18 -19.58 -21.87
C TYR A 152 20.19 -20.73 -21.93
N ARG A 153 19.71 -21.97 -21.78
CA ARG A 153 20.56 -23.18 -21.87
C ARG A 153 21.15 -23.41 -23.26
N ASP A 154 20.50 -22.90 -24.32
CA ASP A 154 21.05 -22.95 -25.67
C ASP A 154 22.24 -21.99 -25.87
N ILE A 155 22.38 -20.99 -25.00
CA ILE A 155 23.42 -19.96 -25.07
C ILE A 155 24.56 -20.26 -24.09
N THR A 156 24.24 -20.63 -22.85
CA THR A 156 25.24 -20.88 -21.80
C THR A 156 24.69 -21.73 -20.65
N ASP A 157 25.57 -22.51 -20.02
CA ASP A 157 25.29 -23.29 -18.81
C ASP A 157 25.60 -22.52 -17.50
N ASP A 158 25.99 -21.25 -17.60
CA ASP A 158 26.38 -20.45 -16.43
C ASP A 158 25.16 -19.91 -15.67
N GLU A 159 24.98 -20.26 -14.40
CA GLU A 159 23.82 -19.85 -13.59
C GLU A 159 23.92 -18.41 -13.06
N ALA A 160 25.05 -17.71 -13.25
CA ALA A 160 25.28 -16.39 -12.65
C ALA A 160 24.23 -15.35 -13.07
N CYS A 161 23.83 -15.31 -14.35
CA CYS A 161 22.78 -14.42 -14.82
C CYS A 161 21.41 -14.78 -14.22
N VAL A 162 21.14 -16.08 -14.04
CA VAL A 162 19.87 -16.54 -13.46
C VAL A 162 19.83 -16.23 -11.96
N ASP A 163 20.96 -16.34 -11.26
CA ASP A 163 21.09 -15.93 -9.86
C ASP A 163 20.82 -14.43 -9.68
N GLU A 164 21.28 -13.57 -10.59
CA GLU A 164 20.92 -12.14 -10.61
C GLU A 164 19.42 -11.91 -10.88
N LEU A 165 18.80 -12.71 -11.76
CA LEU A 165 17.35 -12.68 -11.97
C LEU A 165 16.58 -13.09 -10.70
N ARG A 166 17.03 -14.13 -9.97
CA ARG A 166 16.44 -14.55 -8.68
C ARG A 166 16.49 -13.43 -7.65
N MET A 167 17.64 -12.78 -7.50
CA MET A 167 17.79 -11.61 -6.63
C MET A 167 16.85 -10.47 -7.03
N THR A 168 16.72 -10.24 -8.34
CA THR A 168 15.83 -9.21 -8.89
C THR A 168 14.35 -9.53 -8.64
N PHE A 169 13.93 -10.79 -8.81
CA PHE A 169 12.57 -11.22 -8.47
C PHE A 169 12.28 -11.11 -6.99
N ARG A 170 13.24 -11.48 -6.12
CA ARG A 170 13.11 -11.28 -4.68
C ARG A 170 12.94 -9.81 -4.33
N PHE A 171 13.74 -8.92 -4.93
CA PHE A 171 13.62 -7.48 -4.74
C PHE A 171 12.20 -7.01 -5.13
N PHE A 172 11.80 -7.34 -6.36
CA PHE A 172 10.52 -6.95 -6.93
C PHE A 172 9.34 -7.43 -6.09
N ALA A 173 9.33 -8.72 -5.72
CA ALA A 173 8.28 -9.30 -4.89
C ALA A 173 8.24 -8.67 -3.48
N SER A 174 9.39 -8.38 -2.89
CA SER A 174 9.45 -7.73 -1.56
C SER A 174 8.84 -6.33 -1.60
N VAL A 175 9.12 -5.56 -2.66
CA VAL A 175 8.53 -4.24 -2.86
C VAL A 175 7.02 -4.35 -3.06
N LEU A 176 6.55 -5.30 -3.87
CA LEU A 176 5.12 -5.53 -4.07
C LEU A 176 4.40 -5.89 -2.78
N VAL A 177 4.93 -6.84 -2.00
CA VAL A 177 4.32 -7.26 -0.73
C VAL A 177 4.21 -6.08 0.22
N ARG A 178 5.26 -5.28 0.35
CA ARG A 178 5.26 -4.12 1.25
C ARG A 178 4.35 -3.00 0.78
N ARG A 179 4.19 -2.81 -0.53
CA ARG A 179 3.20 -1.87 -1.08
C ARG A 179 1.78 -2.39 -0.86
N ALA A 180 1.53 -3.68 -1.11
CA ALA A 180 0.23 -4.31 -0.89
C ALA A 180 -0.21 -4.22 0.58
N GLN A 181 0.72 -4.40 1.53
CA GLN A 181 0.45 -4.25 2.97
C GLN A 181 0.00 -2.84 3.39
N LYS A 182 0.32 -1.82 2.58
CA LYS A 182 -0.06 -0.41 2.79
C LYS A 182 -1.38 -0.04 2.11
N VAL A 183 -1.88 -0.88 1.22
CA VAL A 183 -3.15 -0.64 0.53
C VAL A 183 -4.30 -0.93 1.48
N ASP A 184 -5.18 0.06 1.67
CA ASP A 184 -6.45 -0.12 2.37
C ASP A 184 -7.44 -0.82 1.43
N VAL A 185 -7.47 -2.15 1.53
CA VAL A 185 -8.28 -3.05 0.69
C VAL A 185 -9.78 -2.69 0.77
N PRO A 186 -10.41 -2.50 1.95
CA PRO A 186 -11.79 -2.03 2.04
C PRO A 186 -12.07 -0.74 1.25
N SER A 187 -11.20 0.27 1.37
CA SER A 187 -11.37 1.53 0.64
C SER A 187 -11.24 1.36 -0.88
N LEU A 188 -10.34 0.48 -1.32
CA LEU A 188 -10.13 0.19 -2.74
C LEU A 188 -11.35 -0.50 -3.33
N ILE A 189 -11.87 -1.52 -2.63
CA ILE A 189 -13.02 -2.32 -3.05
C ILE A 189 -14.28 -1.44 -3.09
N SER A 190 -14.63 -0.80 -1.98
CA SER A 190 -15.84 0.05 -1.88
C SER A 190 -15.76 1.30 -2.76
N GLY A 191 -14.55 1.83 -2.98
CA GLY A 191 -14.33 3.05 -3.75
C GLY A 191 -14.31 2.82 -5.25
N LYS A 192 -13.16 2.39 -5.79
CA LYS A 192 -12.93 2.35 -7.24
C LYS A 192 -13.49 1.09 -7.89
N MET A 193 -13.32 -0.07 -7.24
CA MET A 193 -13.73 -1.35 -7.82
C MET A 193 -15.26 -1.45 -7.91
N MET A 194 -15.97 -1.14 -6.82
CA MET A 194 -17.44 -1.17 -6.81
C MET A 194 -18.04 -0.23 -7.86
N LYS A 195 -17.50 0.98 -8.03
CA LYS A 195 -17.96 1.91 -9.08
C LYS A 195 -17.77 1.33 -10.48
N ALA A 196 -16.63 0.72 -10.76
CA ALA A 196 -16.36 0.08 -12.04
C ALA A 196 -17.29 -1.14 -12.27
N ALA A 197 -17.48 -1.97 -11.25
CA ALA A 197 -18.37 -3.12 -11.29
C ALA A 197 -19.83 -2.70 -11.53
N MET A 198 -20.33 -1.69 -10.79
CA MET A 198 -21.68 -1.17 -10.98
C MET A 198 -21.89 -0.59 -12.37
N LYS A 199 -20.90 0.15 -12.91
CA LYS A 199 -20.94 0.63 -14.30
C LYS A 199 -21.01 -0.53 -15.29
N HIS A 200 -20.21 -1.59 -15.08
CA HIS A 200 -20.25 -2.78 -15.92
C HIS A 200 -21.63 -3.47 -15.87
N VAL A 201 -22.19 -3.68 -14.67
CA VAL A 201 -23.52 -4.28 -14.49
C VAL A 201 -24.61 -3.46 -15.16
N GLU A 202 -24.57 -2.13 -15.04
CA GLU A 202 -25.53 -1.24 -15.70
C GLU A 202 -25.49 -1.38 -17.23
N ILE A 203 -24.28 -1.40 -17.80
CA ILE A 203 -24.06 -1.55 -19.24
C ILE A 203 -24.59 -2.90 -19.73
N ILE A 204 -24.25 -3.99 -19.02
CA ILE A 204 -24.74 -5.33 -19.37
C ILE A 204 -26.26 -5.43 -19.23
N ALA A 205 -26.87 -4.80 -18.22
CA ALA A 205 -28.32 -4.76 -18.06
C ALA A 205 -29.02 -4.05 -19.23
N LYS A 206 -28.47 -2.92 -19.69
CA LYS A 206 -28.95 -2.20 -20.89
C LYS A 206 -28.82 -3.05 -22.15
N ALA A 207 -27.67 -3.70 -22.35
CA ALA A 207 -27.46 -4.60 -23.48
C ALA A 207 -28.46 -5.78 -23.48
N LYS A 208 -28.74 -6.35 -22.30
CA LYS A 208 -29.73 -7.44 -22.14
C LYS A 208 -31.16 -7.01 -22.43
N GLN A 209 -31.52 -5.74 -22.23
CA GLN A 209 -32.83 -5.23 -22.63
C GLN A 209 -32.99 -5.12 -24.16
N LYS A 210 -31.88 -4.92 -24.88
CA LYS A 210 -31.88 -4.78 -26.35
C LYS A 210 -31.90 -6.12 -27.08
N VAL A 211 -31.42 -7.19 -26.45
CA VAL A 211 -31.28 -8.51 -27.08
C VAL A 211 -32.05 -9.58 -26.31
N LYS A 212 -32.93 -10.32 -26.99
CA LYS A 212 -33.68 -11.44 -26.38
C LYS A 212 -32.87 -12.75 -26.25
N ASN A 213 -31.86 -12.94 -27.11
CA ASN A 213 -30.99 -14.12 -27.13
C ASN A 213 -29.63 -13.84 -26.48
N THR A 214 -29.07 -14.84 -25.80
CA THR A 214 -27.76 -14.78 -25.14
C THR A 214 -26.60 -14.58 -26.13
N GLU A 215 -26.71 -15.10 -27.35
CA GLU A 215 -25.64 -15.04 -28.37
C GLU A 215 -25.32 -13.61 -28.84
N GLY A 216 -26.32 -12.71 -28.86
CA GLY A 216 -26.11 -11.31 -29.27
C GLY A 216 -25.70 -10.38 -28.13
N LEU A 217 -25.65 -10.88 -26.89
CA LEU A 217 -25.41 -10.05 -25.70
C LEU A 217 -24.01 -9.43 -25.70
N GLN A 218 -23.00 -10.19 -26.14
CA GLN A 218 -21.62 -9.70 -26.17
C GLN A 218 -21.47 -8.53 -27.14
N GLN A 219 -22.01 -8.64 -28.36
CA GLN A 219 -21.94 -7.56 -29.34
C GLN A 219 -22.71 -6.32 -28.86
N ALA A 220 -23.93 -6.51 -28.34
CA ALA A 220 -24.71 -5.41 -27.80
C ALA A 220 -24.00 -4.73 -26.62
N ALA A 221 -23.33 -5.49 -25.74
CA ALA A 221 -22.54 -4.92 -24.65
C ALA A 221 -21.36 -4.08 -25.17
N LEU A 222 -20.65 -4.56 -26.20
CA LEU A 222 -19.56 -3.80 -26.83
C LEU A 222 -20.07 -2.49 -27.46
N ASP A 223 -21.23 -2.52 -28.10
CA ASP A 223 -21.87 -1.35 -28.69
C ASP A 223 -22.31 -0.34 -27.60
N GLU A 224 -22.83 -0.81 -26.46
CA GLU A 224 -23.14 0.04 -25.30
C GLU A 224 -21.87 0.65 -24.67
N TYR A 225 -20.77 -0.09 -24.64
CA TYR A 225 -19.49 0.40 -24.15
C TYR A 225 -18.92 1.49 -25.05
N GLY A 226 -19.01 1.32 -26.37
CA GLY A 226 -18.59 2.30 -27.37
C GLY A 226 -17.20 2.91 -27.09
N PRO A 227 -17.09 4.24 -26.91
CA PRO A 227 -15.80 4.91 -26.67
C PRO A 227 -15.22 4.66 -25.27
N ASP A 228 -16.03 4.24 -24.30
CA ASP A 228 -15.60 3.96 -22.91
C ASP A 228 -14.95 2.59 -22.76
N LEU A 229 -14.91 1.78 -23.83
CA LEU A 229 -14.26 0.48 -23.82
C LEU A 229 -12.75 0.63 -23.59
N HIS A 230 -12.24 -0.03 -22.56
CA HIS A 230 -10.82 -0.01 -22.22
C HIS A 230 -9.97 -0.58 -23.37
N VAL A 231 -8.83 0.06 -23.68
CA VAL A 231 -7.96 -0.31 -24.83
C VAL A 231 -7.53 -1.77 -24.80
N ALA A 232 -7.26 -2.31 -23.61
CA ALA A 232 -6.85 -3.71 -23.43
C ALA A 232 -7.93 -4.72 -23.87
N LEU A 233 -9.22 -4.35 -23.86
CA LEU A 233 -10.31 -5.27 -24.20
C LEU A 233 -10.54 -5.40 -25.71
N ARG A 234 -9.83 -4.62 -26.55
CA ARG A 234 -10.03 -4.62 -28.01
C ARG A 234 -9.45 -5.86 -28.69
N SER A 235 -8.32 -6.34 -28.20
CA SER A 235 -7.70 -7.58 -28.68
C SER A 235 -6.63 -8.04 -27.69
N ARG A 236 -6.29 -9.33 -27.76
CA ARG A 236 -5.20 -9.91 -26.96
C ARG A 236 -3.85 -9.22 -27.20
N ARG A 237 -3.63 -8.70 -28.41
CA ARG A 237 -2.42 -7.93 -28.76
C ARG A 237 -2.38 -6.57 -28.05
N GLU A 238 -3.51 -5.86 -28.02
CA GLU A 238 -3.62 -4.57 -27.34
C GLU A 238 -3.53 -4.72 -25.82
N GLU A 239 -4.09 -5.79 -25.27
CA GLU A 239 -3.93 -6.16 -23.87
C GLU A 239 -2.45 -6.34 -23.50
N LEU A 240 -1.73 -7.16 -24.25
CA LEU A 240 -0.30 -7.37 -24.06
C LEU A 240 0.51 -6.06 -24.16
N LEU A 241 0.18 -5.21 -25.13
CA LEU A 241 0.84 -3.91 -25.28
C LEU A 241 0.56 -2.99 -24.08
N TYR A 242 -0.69 -2.94 -23.63
CA TYR A 242 -1.09 -2.18 -22.46
C TYR A 242 -0.33 -2.66 -21.21
N LEU A 243 -0.29 -3.97 -20.95
CA LEU A 243 0.43 -4.53 -19.81
C LEU A 243 1.93 -4.26 -19.86
N ARG A 244 2.56 -4.34 -21.04
CA ARG A 244 3.96 -3.93 -21.23
C ARG A 244 4.19 -2.48 -20.83
N LYS A 245 3.32 -1.56 -21.26
CA LYS A 245 3.43 -0.14 -20.90
C LYS A 245 3.19 0.13 -19.43
N VAL A 246 2.20 -0.53 -18.82
CA VAL A 246 1.97 -0.45 -17.37
C VAL A 246 3.20 -0.95 -16.61
N THR A 247 3.77 -2.08 -17.04
CA THR A 247 4.94 -2.69 -16.39
C THR A 247 6.17 -1.79 -16.50
N GLU A 248 6.44 -1.21 -17.67
CA GLU A 248 7.50 -0.22 -17.86
C GLU A 248 7.36 0.99 -16.94
N MET A 249 6.13 1.52 -16.80
CA MET A 249 5.86 2.64 -15.89
C MET A 249 6.04 2.27 -14.42
N LEU A 250 5.81 1.00 -14.06
CA LEU A 250 5.97 0.52 -12.70
C LEU A 250 7.42 0.20 -12.33
N PHE A 251 8.31 -0.06 -13.29
CA PHE A 251 9.70 -0.44 -13.01
C PHE A 251 10.48 0.60 -12.22
N SER A 252 10.26 1.89 -12.43
CA SER A 252 10.88 2.95 -11.61
C SER A 252 10.53 2.86 -10.12
N TYR A 253 9.49 2.10 -9.79
CA TYR A 253 8.96 1.95 -8.43
C TYR A 253 9.17 0.55 -7.84
N LEU A 254 9.41 -0.45 -8.70
CA LEU A 254 9.44 -1.88 -8.33
C LEU A 254 10.81 -2.53 -8.52
N MET A 255 11.68 -1.96 -9.36
CA MET A 255 13.00 -2.50 -9.67
C MET A 255 14.11 -1.75 -8.92
N PRO A 256 15.26 -2.39 -8.67
CA PRO A 256 16.44 -1.68 -8.21
C PRO A 256 16.83 -0.60 -9.23
N PRO A 257 17.21 0.62 -8.80
CA PRO A 257 17.54 1.71 -9.72
C PRO A 257 18.66 1.35 -10.70
N LYS A 258 19.64 0.56 -10.28
CA LYS A 258 20.74 0.08 -11.13
C LYS A 258 20.28 -0.96 -12.18
N ALA A 259 19.25 -1.74 -11.87
CA ALA A 259 18.73 -2.74 -12.81
C ALA A 259 18.00 -2.09 -13.98
N THR A 260 17.43 -0.89 -13.78
CA THR A 260 16.77 -0.13 -14.86
C THR A 260 17.76 0.50 -15.84
N ASP A 261 19.02 0.68 -15.46
CA ASP A 261 20.06 1.21 -16.35
C ASP A 261 20.46 0.20 -17.44
N CYS A 262 20.35 -1.09 -17.14
CA CYS A 262 20.59 -2.14 -18.12
C CYS A 262 19.34 -2.39 -18.98
N ARG A 263 19.31 -1.81 -20.19
CA ARG A 263 18.17 -1.94 -21.11
C ARG A 263 17.81 -3.39 -21.43
N SER A 264 18.80 -4.26 -21.64
CA SER A 264 18.55 -5.67 -21.97
C SER A 264 17.87 -6.42 -20.82
N LEU A 265 18.35 -6.22 -19.59
CA LEU A 265 17.76 -6.81 -18.38
C LEU A 265 16.35 -6.27 -18.16
N ALA A 266 16.15 -4.96 -18.29
CA ALA A 266 14.83 -4.35 -18.14
C ALA A 266 13.83 -4.90 -19.18
N LEU A 267 14.23 -5.04 -20.45
CA LEU A 267 13.37 -5.61 -21.48
C LEU A 267 13.04 -7.09 -21.20
N LEU A 268 14.02 -7.87 -20.79
CA LEU A 268 13.82 -9.27 -20.41
C LEU A 268 12.84 -9.38 -19.24
N MET A 269 13.08 -8.64 -18.17
CA MET A 269 12.19 -8.60 -17.00
C MET A 269 10.78 -8.15 -17.37
N ARG A 270 10.63 -7.19 -18.30
CA ARG A 270 9.31 -6.76 -18.77
C ARG A 270 8.57 -7.90 -19.45
N GLU A 271 9.19 -8.57 -20.41
CA GLU A 271 8.54 -9.66 -21.14
C GLU A 271 8.22 -10.84 -20.23
N VAL A 272 9.14 -11.20 -19.33
CA VAL A 272 8.89 -12.25 -18.34
C VAL A 272 7.71 -11.86 -17.45
N MET A 273 7.75 -10.70 -16.77
CA MET A 273 6.68 -10.28 -15.86
C MET A 273 5.31 -10.18 -16.55
N VAL A 274 5.25 -9.64 -17.77
CA VAL A 274 3.98 -9.52 -18.51
C VAL A 274 3.47 -10.87 -18.96
N GLY A 275 4.32 -11.67 -19.62
CA GLY A 275 3.91 -12.92 -20.24
C GLY A 275 3.69 -14.06 -19.25
N SER A 276 4.50 -14.14 -18.19
CA SER A 276 4.47 -15.26 -17.25
C SER A 276 3.68 -14.99 -15.98
N VAL A 277 3.55 -13.73 -15.56
CA VAL A 277 2.88 -13.37 -14.31
C VAL A 277 1.60 -12.60 -14.55
N PHE A 278 1.67 -11.39 -15.10
CA PHE A 278 0.52 -10.49 -15.13
C PHE A 278 -0.60 -10.96 -16.04
N LEU A 279 -0.27 -11.40 -17.26
CA LEU A 279 -1.28 -11.82 -18.22
C LEU A 279 -2.02 -13.09 -17.73
N PRO A 280 -1.34 -14.18 -17.30
CA PRO A 280 -2.05 -15.33 -16.74
C PRO A 280 -2.82 -15.02 -15.46
N THR A 281 -2.29 -14.13 -14.60
CA THR A 281 -3.01 -13.70 -13.38
C THR A 281 -4.31 -12.97 -13.74
N LEU A 282 -4.28 -12.10 -14.75
CA LEU A 282 -5.48 -11.38 -15.18
C LEU A 282 -6.50 -12.32 -15.83
N ASP A 283 -6.06 -13.29 -16.64
CA ASP A 283 -6.95 -14.31 -17.20
C ASP A 283 -7.62 -15.13 -16.09
N PHE A 284 -6.84 -15.56 -15.10
CA PHE A 284 -7.36 -16.27 -13.93
C PHE A 284 -8.34 -15.40 -13.14
N MET A 285 -8.03 -14.13 -12.89
CA MET A 285 -8.94 -13.23 -12.17
C MET A 285 -10.20 -12.86 -12.96
N ALA A 286 -10.16 -12.92 -14.29
CA ALA A 286 -11.29 -12.63 -15.17
C ALA A 286 -12.18 -13.85 -15.43
N ASP A 287 -11.71 -15.05 -15.07
CA ASP A 287 -12.47 -16.29 -15.20
C ASP A 287 -13.76 -16.24 -14.34
N PRO A 288 -14.94 -16.52 -14.93
CA PRO A 288 -16.22 -16.42 -14.22
C PRO A 288 -16.29 -17.29 -12.96
N ASP A 289 -15.74 -18.51 -13.00
CA ASP A 289 -15.77 -19.42 -11.85
C ASP A 289 -14.88 -18.88 -10.72
N THR A 290 -13.72 -18.33 -11.08
CA THR A 290 -12.83 -17.66 -10.12
C THR A 290 -13.49 -16.43 -9.51
N VAL A 291 -14.14 -15.58 -10.31
CA VAL A 291 -14.89 -14.41 -9.80
C VAL A 291 -16.02 -14.85 -8.87
N ASN A 292 -16.79 -15.87 -9.25
CA ASN A 292 -17.85 -16.43 -8.42
C ASN A 292 -17.30 -16.95 -7.09
N HIS A 293 -16.18 -17.68 -7.13
CA HIS A 293 -15.52 -18.18 -5.93
C HIS A 293 -15.01 -17.05 -5.03
N MET A 294 -14.44 -15.98 -5.60
CA MET A 294 -14.06 -14.80 -4.82
C MET A 294 -15.27 -14.16 -4.13
N VAL A 295 -16.40 -14.00 -4.83
CA VAL A 295 -17.63 -13.46 -4.24
C VAL A 295 -18.13 -14.36 -3.11
N LEU A 296 -18.13 -15.69 -3.31
CA LEU A 296 -18.51 -16.64 -2.27
C LEU A 296 -17.61 -16.51 -1.04
N ILE A 297 -16.27 -16.41 -1.19
CA ILE A 297 -15.36 -16.20 -0.06
C ILE A 297 -15.70 -14.94 0.75
N PHE A 298 -16.18 -13.88 0.10
CA PHE A 298 -16.51 -12.63 0.79
C PHE A 298 -17.93 -12.58 1.38
N VAL A 299 -18.86 -13.38 0.85
CA VAL A 299 -20.29 -13.36 1.26
C VAL A 299 -20.63 -14.53 2.17
N ASP A 300 -19.91 -15.64 2.07
CA ASP A 300 -20.13 -16.82 2.89
C ASP A 300 -19.65 -16.56 4.33
N ASP A 301 -20.61 -16.56 5.26
CA ASP A 301 -20.37 -16.42 6.69
C ASP A 301 -19.90 -17.74 7.33
N SER A 302 -19.78 -18.82 6.54
CA SER A 302 -19.28 -20.10 7.03
C SER A 302 -17.84 -19.95 7.55
N PRO A 303 -17.54 -20.43 8.76
CA PRO A 303 -16.17 -20.37 9.27
C PRO A 303 -15.27 -21.22 8.37
N PRO A 304 -14.10 -20.70 7.95
CA PRO A 304 -13.16 -21.49 7.15
C PRO A 304 -12.81 -22.78 7.90
N GLU A 305 -12.61 -23.86 7.13
CA GLU A 305 -12.24 -25.16 7.69
C GLU A 305 -11.07 -25.01 8.67
N LEU A 306 -11.20 -25.63 9.85
CA LEU A 306 -10.17 -25.55 10.88
C LEU A 306 -8.88 -26.15 10.33
N ALA A 307 -7.82 -25.35 10.29
CA ALA A 307 -6.51 -25.82 9.87
C ALA A 307 -6.05 -26.95 10.81
N MET A 308 -5.98 -28.17 10.27
CA MET A 308 -5.51 -29.36 10.98
C MET A 308 -3.98 -29.32 11.22
N ASP A 309 -3.27 -28.54 10.42
CA ASP A 309 -1.81 -28.40 10.48
C ASP A 309 -1.38 -27.40 11.56
N PRO A 310 -0.22 -27.62 12.20
CA PRO A 310 0.37 -26.62 13.09
C PRO A 310 0.63 -25.31 12.33
N PRO A 311 0.53 -24.15 13.02
CA PRO A 311 0.79 -22.86 12.39
C PRO A 311 2.22 -22.83 11.85
N SER A 312 2.34 -22.54 10.55
CA SER A 312 3.63 -22.47 9.87
C SER A 312 4.55 -21.43 10.52
N ALA A 313 5.86 -21.72 10.55
CA ALA A 313 6.85 -20.80 11.09
C ALA A 313 6.99 -19.54 10.20
N LEU A 314 7.34 -18.42 10.82
CA LEU A 314 7.70 -17.19 10.12
C LEU A 314 9.14 -17.27 9.63
N VAL A 315 9.35 -17.13 8.32
CA VAL A 315 10.65 -17.18 7.67
C VAL A 315 10.95 -15.86 6.93
N PRO A 316 12.23 -15.49 6.76
CA PRO A 316 12.60 -14.33 5.94
C PRO A 316 12.21 -14.55 4.47
N PHE A 317 11.54 -13.56 3.89
CA PHE A 317 10.91 -13.68 2.58
C PHE A 317 11.92 -13.97 1.46
N LEU A 318 11.65 -15.04 0.70
CA LEU A 318 12.39 -15.57 -0.45
C LEU A 318 13.90 -15.70 -0.21
N GLN A 319 14.33 -15.93 1.03
CA GLN A 319 15.75 -16.02 1.34
C GLN A 319 16.42 -17.18 0.63
N LYS A 320 15.86 -18.39 0.76
CA LYS A 320 16.41 -19.60 0.15
C LYS A 320 16.35 -19.57 -1.37
N TYR A 321 15.31 -18.96 -1.94
CA TYR A 321 15.15 -18.80 -3.38
C TYR A 321 16.29 -17.98 -3.99
N ALA A 322 16.72 -16.95 -3.28
CA ALA A 322 17.76 -16.01 -3.71
C ALA A 322 19.19 -16.47 -3.40
N ASP A 323 19.38 -17.62 -2.77
CA ASP A 323 20.72 -18.11 -2.47
C ASP A 323 21.45 -18.48 -3.80
N PRO A 324 22.66 -17.95 -4.03
CA PRO A 324 23.36 -18.17 -5.29
C PRO A 324 23.67 -19.65 -5.48
N ARG A 325 23.28 -20.20 -6.64
CA ARG A 325 23.57 -21.59 -7.00
C ARG A 325 24.95 -21.72 -7.62
N THR A 326 25.46 -20.64 -8.21
CA THR A 326 26.78 -20.60 -8.82
C THR A 326 27.88 -20.57 -7.77
N LYS A 327 28.74 -21.60 -7.76
CA LYS A 327 29.97 -21.62 -6.94
C LYS A 327 31.16 -20.93 -7.63
N LYS A 328 31.04 -20.62 -8.93
CA LYS A 328 32.09 -19.96 -9.71
C LYS A 328 32.17 -18.50 -9.30
N THR A 329 33.35 -18.08 -8.87
CA THR A 329 33.63 -16.65 -8.64
C THR A 329 33.80 -15.96 -9.99
N SER A 330 33.08 -14.87 -10.22
CA SER A 330 33.25 -14.05 -11.41
C SER A 330 34.71 -13.67 -11.63
N VAL A 331 35.18 -13.72 -12.87
CA VAL A 331 36.54 -13.29 -13.25
C VAL A 331 36.76 -11.80 -12.94
N LEU A 332 35.68 -11.01 -12.87
CA LEU A 332 35.69 -9.60 -12.51
C LEU A 332 35.55 -9.36 -11.00
N LYS A 333 35.42 -10.43 -10.20
CA LYS A 333 35.36 -10.32 -8.74
C LYS A 333 36.75 -9.95 -8.22
N LEU A 334 36.90 -8.72 -7.78
CA LEU A 334 38.08 -8.25 -7.07
C LEU A 334 37.87 -8.46 -5.58
N GLU A 335 38.87 -9.02 -4.89
CA GLU A 335 38.82 -9.11 -3.44
C GLU A 335 39.13 -7.75 -2.80
N LEU A 336 38.55 -7.48 -1.63
CA LEU A 336 38.81 -6.22 -0.91
C LEU A 336 40.31 -6.04 -0.60
N LYS A 337 41.04 -7.15 -0.41
CA LYS A 337 42.50 -7.13 -0.22
C LYS A 337 43.21 -6.56 -1.44
N GLU A 338 42.88 -7.07 -2.64
CA GLU A 338 43.45 -6.62 -3.91
C GLU A 338 43.09 -5.15 -4.20
N ILE A 339 41.84 -4.76 -3.93
CA ILE A 339 41.38 -3.37 -4.07
C ILE A 339 42.17 -2.44 -3.15
N ARG A 340 42.50 -2.88 -1.93
CA ARG A 340 43.26 -2.09 -0.94
C ARG A 340 44.74 -1.96 -1.32
N GLU A 341 45.33 -2.98 -1.93
CA GLU A 341 46.73 -2.98 -2.34
C GLU A 341 46.99 -2.04 -3.52
N GLN A 342 46.01 -1.84 -4.40
CA GLN A 342 46.13 -0.94 -5.56
C GLN A 342 45.45 0.41 -5.31
N GLN A 343 46.24 1.50 -5.23
CA GLN A 343 45.71 2.85 -4.97
C GLN A 343 44.64 3.30 -5.97
N ASP A 344 44.81 2.99 -7.26
CA ASP A 344 43.85 3.35 -8.30
C ASP A 344 42.49 2.65 -8.12
N LEU A 345 42.50 1.36 -7.77
CA LEU A 345 41.28 0.61 -7.49
C LEU A 345 40.61 1.10 -6.21
N LEU A 346 41.40 1.34 -5.17
CA LEU A 346 40.90 1.89 -3.91
C LEU A 346 40.22 3.25 -4.12
N PHE A 347 40.82 4.14 -4.93
CA PHE A 347 40.22 5.43 -5.25
C PHE A 347 38.90 5.29 -6.02
N ARG A 348 38.84 4.40 -7.02
CA ARG A 348 37.60 4.10 -7.77
C ARG A 348 36.53 3.51 -6.84
N PHE A 349 36.90 2.59 -5.96
CA PHE A 349 36.00 1.99 -4.99
C PHE A 349 35.51 3.02 -3.95
N MET A 350 36.39 3.89 -3.46
CA MET A 350 36.02 5.02 -2.60
C MET A 350 35.02 5.96 -3.29
N ASN A 351 35.23 6.29 -4.58
CA ASN A 351 34.31 7.12 -5.33
C ASN A 351 32.94 6.45 -5.52
N PHE A 352 32.92 5.14 -5.77
CA PHE A 352 31.69 4.35 -5.79
C PHE A 352 30.98 4.42 -4.43
N LEU A 353 31.66 4.11 -3.33
CA LEU A 353 31.08 4.21 -1.99
C LEU A 353 30.65 5.64 -1.63
N LYS A 354 31.30 6.66 -2.20
CA LYS A 354 30.90 8.07 -2.06
C LYS A 354 29.60 8.37 -2.77
N GLN A 355 29.35 7.78 -3.92
CA GLN A 355 28.06 7.87 -4.60
C GLN A 355 26.97 7.15 -3.80
N GLU A 356 27.30 5.99 -3.22
CA GLU A 356 26.38 5.16 -2.42
C GLU A 356 26.15 5.67 -0.98
N GLY A 357 26.91 6.67 -0.52
CA GLY A 357 26.81 7.17 0.86
C GLY A 357 27.43 6.24 1.92
N ALA A 358 28.29 5.32 1.49
CA ALA A 358 28.86 4.22 2.29
C ALA A 358 30.34 4.43 2.71
N VAL A 359 30.94 5.58 2.40
CA VAL A 359 32.39 5.81 2.58
C VAL A 359 32.85 5.58 4.01
N GLN A 360 32.00 5.87 4.98
CA GLN A 360 32.30 5.70 6.41
C GLN A 360 32.60 4.24 6.76
N VAL A 361 31.97 3.28 6.07
CA VAL A 361 32.22 1.84 6.28
C VAL A 361 33.64 1.49 5.85
N LEU A 362 34.07 1.98 4.68
CA LEU A 362 35.44 1.77 4.22
C LEU A 362 36.46 2.50 5.09
N GLN A 363 36.16 3.73 5.52
CA GLN A 363 37.02 4.47 6.45
C GLN A 363 37.23 3.67 7.74
N PHE A 364 36.17 3.13 8.32
CA PHE A 364 36.25 2.26 9.49
C PHE A 364 37.17 1.04 9.23
N CYS A 365 36.94 0.31 8.13
CA CYS A 365 37.76 -0.84 7.75
C CYS A 365 39.22 -0.52 7.41
N LEU A 366 39.56 0.74 7.13
CA LEU A 366 40.93 1.20 6.89
C LEU A 366 41.62 1.71 8.16
N THR A 367 40.84 2.14 9.16
CA THR A 367 41.35 2.62 10.45
C THR A 367 41.54 1.52 11.50
N VAL A 368 40.80 0.41 11.37
CA VAL A 368 40.97 -0.83 12.16
C VAL A 368 41.93 -1.74 11.41
#